data_AF-A0A520EAD7-F1
#
_entry.id   AF-A0A520EAD7-F1
#
_cell.length_a   1.000
_cell.length_b   1.000
_cell.length_c   1.000
_cell.angle_alpha   90.00
_cell.angle_beta   90.00
_cell.angle_gamma   90.00
#
_symmetry.space_group_name_H-M   'P 1'
#
loop_
_entity.id
_entity.type
_entity.pdbx_description
1 polymer ?
#
loop_
_entity_poly.entity_id
_entity_poly.type
_entity_poly.pdbx_seq_one_letter_code
_entity_poly.pdbx_strand_id
1 'polypeptide(L)'
;VGMDVRWGGFTGSLDDAINEGVRRGYNHPDNTLRASVVADPQFDRKNTKDNTPAVIFTEIVPGDTLEVTVAAKGGGSENKSKLVMLNPGDSVVDWVLKTVPTMGAGWCPPGMLGIGIGGTAEKAALMAKESLMDDLDMHELQARKASGAELSKVEALRIELYEKVNALGIGAQGLGGLSTVLDIKIKMYPTHAASKPVAMIPNCAATRHAHFVMDGSGAVYLDPPSLDLWPDVNWTPDYNKSKKVNLDTLTPAEVASWKPGDTLLLNGKMLTGRDAAHKRISDMLAKGEKLPVDFTNRVIYYVGPVDPMKGEAVGPAGPTTATRMDGFTEMMLAETGLIAMIGKAERGPVAIEAIKKHQSAY
;
A
#
# COMPACT_ATOMS: atom_id res chain seq x y z
N VAL A 1 -10.96 25.33 0.67
CA VAL A 1 -10.56 26.73 0.98
C VAL A 1 -11.81 27.59 0.96
N GLY A 2 -12.16 28.22 2.08
CA GLY A 2 -13.25 29.18 2.16
C GLY A 2 -13.02 30.41 1.26
N MET A 3 -14.04 30.91 0.58
CA MET A 3 -13.99 32.10 -0.27
C MET A 3 -13.56 33.38 0.47
N ASP A 4 -13.79 33.42 1.79
CA ASP A 4 -13.42 34.54 2.64
C ASP A 4 -12.03 34.38 3.27
N VAL A 5 -11.35 33.25 3.05
CA VAL A 5 -9.95 33.06 3.49
C VAL A 5 -9.05 34.09 2.82
N ARG A 6 -8.17 34.69 3.63
CA ARG A 6 -7.12 35.61 3.19
C ARG A 6 -5.77 35.09 3.67
N TRP A 7 -4.79 35.09 2.77
CA TRP A 7 -3.45 34.57 3.05
C TRP A 7 -2.51 35.72 3.37
N GLY A 8 -1.81 35.60 4.50
CA GLY A 8 -0.76 36.53 4.92
C GLY A 8 0.49 35.78 5.37
N GLY A 9 1.64 36.45 5.36
CA GLY A 9 2.88 35.90 5.93
C GLY A 9 3.74 35.04 5.01
N PHE A 10 3.39 34.87 3.72
CA PHE A 10 4.27 34.29 2.70
C PHE A 10 3.98 34.88 1.31
N THR A 11 4.98 34.86 0.42
CA THR A 11 4.92 35.46 -0.93
C THR A 11 4.69 34.44 -2.05
N GLY A 12 4.61 33.14 -1.71
CA GLY A 12 4.39 32.04 -2.65
C GLY A 12 2.92 31.68 -2.84
N SER A 13 2.67 30.63 -3.60
CA SER A 13 1.36 30.00 -3.75
C SER A 13 1.01 29.10 -2.55
N LEU A 14 -0.25 28.71 -2.43
CA LEU A 14 -0.68 27.69 -1.45
C LEU A 14 0.09 26.37 -1.67
N ASP A 15 0.33 25.99 -2.92
CA ASP A 15 1.11 24.81 -3.28
C ASP A 15 2.56 24.91 -2.78
N ASP A 16 3.18 26.08 -2.87
CA ASP A 16 4.54 26.29 -2.33
C ASP A 16 4.57 26.10 -0.81
N ALA A 17 3.57 26.63 -0.11
CA ALA A 17 3.44 26.48 1.35
C ALA A 17 3.23 25.01 1.75
N ILE A 18 2.36 24.28 1.03
CA ILE A 18 2.12 22.85 1.27
C ILE A 18 3.40 22.04 1.02
N ASN A 19 4.07 22.26 -0.10
CA ASN A 19 5.30 21.54 -0.43
C ASN A 19 6.43 21.83 0.55
N GLU A 20 6.52 23.06 1.06
CA GLU A 20 7.48 23.39 2.12
C GLU A 20 7.14 22.69 3.44
N GLY A 21 5.86 22.57 3.80
CA GLY A 21 5.41 21.76 4.92
C GLY A 21 5.79 20.28 4.77
N VAL A 22 5.58 19.69 3.60
CA VAL A 22 5.98 18.31 3.29
C VAL A 22 7.49 18.13 3.38
N ARG A 23 8.28 19.01 2.76
CA ARG A 23 9.74 19.00 2.82
C ARG A 23 10.25 19.03 4.25
N ARG A 24 9.71 19.93 5.08
CA ARG A 24 10.07 20.04 6.49
C ARG A 24 9.70 18.78 7.26
N GLY A 25 8.50 18.23 7.03
CA GLY A 25 8.05 17.01 7.69
C GLY A 25 8.91 15.79 7.38
N TYR A 26 9.33 15.61 6.11
CA TYR A 26 10.17 14.51 5.68
C TYR A 26 11.66 14.66 6.05
N ASN A 27 12.14 15.90 6.21
CA ASN A 27 13.52 16.18 6.62
C ASN A 27 13.64 16.52 8.12
N HIS A 28 12.57 16.36 8.90
CA HIS A 28 12.61 16.69 10.31
C HIS A 28 13.61 15.75 11.02
N PRO A 29 14.61 16.25 11.76
CA PRO A 29 15.70 15.44 12.31
C PRO A 29 15.24 14.29 13.22
N ASP A 30 14.12 14.48 13.91
CA ASP A 30 13.52 13.45 14.78
C ASP A 30 12.40 12.64 14.10
N ASN A 31 12.25 12.75 12.77
CA ASN A 31 11.25 12.02 11.98
C ASN A 31 11.90 11.37 10.78
N THR A 32 12.35 10.11 10.92
CA THR A 32 12.96 9.35 9.83
C THR A 32 11.88 8.82 8.87
N LEU A 33 11.17 9.71 8.17
CA LEU A 33 10.37 9.27 7.03
C LEU A 33 11.27 8.95 5.85
N ARG A 34 10.75 8.18 4.89
CA ARG A 34 11.49 7.83 3.68
C ARG A 34 11.01 8.64 2.48
N ALA A 35 11.88 9.50 1.96
CA ALA A 35 11.68 10.17 0.68
C ALA A 35 11.59 9.15 -0.47
N SER A 36 10.41 9.05 -1.08
CA SER A 36 10.06 8.03 -2.06
C SER A 36 9.62 8.59 -3.42
N VAL A 37 9.54 9.92 -3.56
CA VAL A 37 9.22 10.60 -4.83
C VAL A 37 10.45 10.69 -5.74
N VAL A 38 10.21 10.56 -7.04
CA VAL A 38 11.21 10.75 -8.10
C VAL A 38 10.81 11.94 -8.97
N ALA A 39 11.77 12.79 -9.33
CA ALA A 39 11.54 14.03 -10.07
C ALA A 39 11.08 13.77 -11.51
N ASP A 40 11.74 12.83 -12.18
CA ASP A 40 11.40 12.41 -13.54
C ASP A 40 10.78 11.00 -13.49
N PRO A 41 9.46 10.84 -13.63
CA PRO A 41 8.83 9.53 -13.53
C PRO A 41 9.13 8.61 -14.73
N GLN A 42 9.58 9.15 -15.88
CA GLN A 42 9.69 8.41 -17.12
C GLN A 42 11.13 8.01 -17.46
N PHE A 43 12.09 8.91 -17.30
CA PHE A 43 13.48 8.67 -17.72
C PHE A 43 14.40 8.48 -16.53
N ASP A 44 14.95 9.57 -15.98
CA ASP A 44 16.07 9.52 -15.04
C ASP A 44 15.68 8.99 -13.65
N ARG A 45 14.42 9.16 -13.23
CA ARG A 45 13.88 8.65 -11.97
C ARG A 45 14.72 8.99 -10.73
N LYS A 46 15.37 10.15 -10.74
CA LYS A 46 16.17 10.66 -9.61
C LYS A 46 15.26 11.00 -8.43
N ASN A 47 15.61 10.49 -7.25
CA ASN A 47 14.87 10.74 -6.01
C ASN A 47 14.99 12.21 -5.57
N THR A 48 13.89 12.82 -5.11
CA THR A 48 13.84 14.24 -4.72
C THR A 48 14.43 14.54 -3.34
N LYS A 49 14.70 13.50 -2.54
CA LYS A 49 15.31 13.54 -1.20
C LYS A 49 14.46 14.19 -0.11
N ASP A 50 13.36 14.85 -0.46
CA ASP A 50 12.45 15.49 0.48
C ASP A 50 10.98 15.07 0.31
N ASN A 51 10.72 14.09 -0.58
CA ASN A 51 9.39 13.58 -0.91
C ASN A 51 8.43 14.60 -1.53
N THR A 52 8.92 15.74 -2.01
CA THR A 52 8.15 16.70 -2.81
C THR A 52 8.26 16.36 -4.32
N PRO A 53 7.34 16.83 -5.17
CA PRO A 53 6.11 17.55 -4.83
C PRO A 53 5.01 16.63 -4.26
N ALA A 54 4.13 17.22 -3.45
CA ALA A 54 2.87 16.62 -3.05
C ALA A 54 1.86 16.62 -4.22
N VAL A 55 0.88 15.71 -4.17
CA VAL A 55 -0.28 15.75 -5.06
C VAL A 55 -1.39 16.53 -4.35
N ILE A 56 -1.74 17.70 -4.89
CA ILE A 56 -2.60 18.68 -4.23
C ILE A 56 -3.92 18.79 -5.01
N PHE A 57 -5.04 18.64 -4.29
CA PHE A 57 -6.37 18.93 -4.80
C PHE A 57 -6.99 20.02 -3.94
N THR A 58 -7.49 21.06 -4.59
CA THR A 58 -8.04 22.24 -3.91
C THR A 58 -9.45 22.52 -4.40
N GLU A 59 -10.39 22.66 -3.46
CA GLU A 59 -11.75 23.13 -3.72
C GLU A 59 -11.96 24.51 -3.08
N ILE A 60 -12.63 25.40 -3.81
CA ILE A 60 -13.10 26.68 -3.29
C ILE A 60 -14.55 26.53 -2.87
N VAL A 61 -14.83 26.82 -1.60
CA VAL A 61 -16.15 26.65 -0.98
C VAL A 61 -16.57 27.93 -0.25
N PRO A 62 -17.86 28.18 0.00
CA PRO A 62 -18.29 29.28 0.86
C PRO A 62 -17.69 29.17 2.28
N GLY A 63 -17.50 30.32 2.94
CA GLY A 63 -17.01 30.40 4.32
C GLY A 63 -15.60 30.99 4.43
N ASP A 64 -15.11 31.05 5.66
CA ASP A 64 -13.88 31.76 6.08
C ASP A 64 -12.79 30.82 6.64
N THR A 65 -13.02 29.51 6.58
CA THR A 65 -12.09 28.49 7.10
C THR A 65 -11.29 27.79 6.01
N LEU A 66 -10.15 27.22 6.41
CA LEU A 66 -9.35 26.30 5.61
C LEU A 66 -9.44 24.90 6.22
N GLU A 67 -10.14 23.99 5.55
CA GLU A 67 -10.07 22.57 5.84
C GLU A 67 -8.93 21.91 5.06
N VAL A 68 -8.15 21.08 5.74
CA VAL A 68 -7.05 20.31 5.16
C VAL A 68 -7.22 18.84 5.53
N THR A 69 -7.24 17.99 4.51
CA THR A 69 -7.04 16.55 4.65
C THR A 69 -5.67 16.20 4.07
N VAL A 70 -4.80 15.63 4.89
CA VAL A 70 -3.47 15.14 4.47
C VAL A 70 -3.43 13.63 4.54
N ALA A 71 -2.89 12.98 3.51
CA ALA A 71 -2.78 11.53 3.44
C ALA A 71 -1.36 11.08 3.06
N ALA A 72 -0.74 10.26 3.89
CA ALA A 72 0.53 9.62 3.58
C ALA A 72 0.28 8.32 2.81
N LYS A 73 0.03 8.41 1.50
CA LYS A 73 -0.42 7.26 0.70
C LYS A 73 0.74 6.36 0.26
N GLY A 74 0.65 5.05 0.55
CA GLY A 74 1.66 4.07 0.16
C GLY A 74 1.54 3.63 -1.30
N GLY A 75 2.62 3.73 -2.07
CA GLY A 75 2.65 3.39 -3.50
C GLY A 75 2.23 1.94 -3.83
N GLY A 76 2.40 0.99 -2.90
CA GLY A 76 1.93 -0.39 -3.10
C GLY A 76 0.40 -0.51 -3.19
N SER A 77 -0.33 0.30 -2.42
CA SER A 77 -1.79 0.40 -2.54
C SER A 77 -2.21 1.27 -3.73
N GLU A 78 -1.47 2.36 -3.98
CA GLU A 78 -1.74 3.27 -5.09
C GLU A 78 -1.72 2.56 -6.45
N ASN A 79 -0.71 1.71 -6.68
CA ASN A 79 -0.54 0.98 -7.93
C ASN A 79 -1.60 -0.09 -8.18
N LYS A 80 -2.50 -0.33 -7.22
CA LYS A 80 -3.64 -1.25 -7.36
C LYS A 80 -4.94 -0.53 -7.68
N SER A 81 -4.90 0.79 -7.91
CA SER A 81 -6.03 1.57 -8.42
C SER A 81 -6.53 1.03 -9.76
N LYS A 82 -7.84 1.01 -9.93
CA LYS A 82 -8.54 0.55 -11.14
C LYS A 82 -9.55 1.59 -11.57
N LEU A 83 -9.65 1.80 -12.88
CA LEU A 83 -10.63 2.66 -13.51
C LEU A 83 -11.30 1.88 -14.63
N VAL A 84 -12.62 2.02 -14.75
CA VAL A 84 -13.40 1.46 -15.84
C VAL A 84 -14.48 2.46 -16.26
N MET A 85 -14.80 2.47 -17.55
CA MET A 85 -15.98 3.16 -18.07
C MET A 85 -17.05 2.10 -18.33
N LEU A 86 -17.93 1.89 -17.36
CA LEU A 86 -19.02 0.94 -17.49
C LEU A 86 -20.11 1.51 -18.40
N ASN A 87 -20.89 0.62 -19.04
CA ASN A 87 -22.17 1.04 -19.58
C ASN A 87 -23.12 1.35 -18.42
N PRO A 88 -24.11 2.25 -18.59
CA PRO A 88 -25.03 2.64 -17.51
C PRO A 88 -25.70 1.45 -16.79
N GLY A 89 -26.08 0.42 -17.57
CA GLY A 89 -26.73 -0.80 -17.07
C GLY A 89 -25.80 -1.83 -16.44
N ASP A 90 -24.48 -1.70 -16.58
CA ASP A 90 -23.54 -2.71 -16.06
C ASP A 90 -23.46 -2.66 -14.53
N SER A 91 -23.28 -3.84 -13.93
CA SER A 91 -23.17 -4.01 -12.48
C SER A 91 -21.80 -3.59 -11.96
N VAL A 92 -21.77 -2.65 -11.01
CA VAL A 92 -20.55 -2.28 -10.28
C VAL A 92 -20.07 -3.44 -9.42
N VAL A 93 -21.00 -4.20 -8.83
CA VAL A 93 -20.69 -5.36 -7.98
C VAL A 93 -19.94 -6.42 -8.78
N ASP A 94 -20.43 -6.76 -9.97
CA ASP A 94 -19.81 -7.80 -10.79
C ASP A 94 -18.41 -7.38 -11.24
N TRP A 95 -18.25 -6.10 -11.59
CA TRP A 95 -16.94 -5.55 -11.92
C TRP A 95 -15.99 -5.59 -10.73
N VAL A 96 -16.43 -5.20 -9.52
CA VAL A 96 -15.60 -5.26 -8.31
C VAL A 96 -15.16 -6.71 -8.03
N LEU A 97 -16.09 -7.67 -8.04
CA LEU A 97 -15.78 -9.07 -7.73
C LEU A 97 -14.88 -9.73 -8.77
N LYS A 98 -15.00 -9.35 -10.04
CA LYS A 98 -14.07 -9.75 -11.10
C LYS A 98 -12.68 -9.13 -10.90
N THR A 99 -12.63 -7.90 -10.40
CA THR A 99 -11.40 -7.09 -10.37
C THR A 99 -10.55 -7.31 -9.13
N VAL A 100 -11.17 -7.44 -7.94
CA VAL A 100 -10.44 -7.59 -6.67
C VAL A 100 -9.43 -8.76 -6.69
N PRO A 101 -9.76 -9.97 -7.19
CA PRO A 101 -8.78 -11.06 -7.30
C PRO A 101 -7.54 -10.69 -8.11
N THR A 102 -7.69 -9.86 -9.15
CA THR A 102 -6.58 -9.42 -10.01
C THR A 102 -5.64 -8.41 -9.33
N MET A 103 -6.08 -7.79 -8.23
CA MET A 103 -5.25 -6.88 -7.46
C MET A 103 -4.21 -7.64 -6.62
N GLY A 104 -4.45 -8.92 -6.34
CA GLY A 104 -3.61 -9.74 -5.48
C GLY A 104 -3.44 -9.14 -4.09
N ALA A 105 -2.38 -9.53 -3.39
CA ALA A 105 -2.07 -9.04 -2.04
C ALA A 105 -1.09 -7.86 -2.02
N GLY A 106 -0.73 -7.31 -3.18
CA GLY A 106 0.25 -6.21 -3.30
C GLY A 106 -0.11 -4.94 -2.53
N TRP A 107 -1.39 -4.74 -2.20
CA TRP A 107 -1.92 -3.62 -1.43
C TRP A 107 -2.07 -3.91 0.09
N CYS A 108 -1.54 -5.04 0.57
CA CYS A 108 -1.58 -5.44 1.99
C CYS A 108 -2.99 -5.47 2.61
N PRO A 109 -3.91 -6.32 2.12
CA PRO A 109 -5.14 -6.60 2.85
C PRO A 109 -4.83 -7.18 4.25
N PRO A 110 -5.73 -7.04 5.25
CA PRO A 110 -7.01 -6.37 5.15
C PRO A 110 -6.84 -4.84 5.11
N GLY A 111 -7.72 -4.17 4.37
CA GLY A 111 -7.73 -2.72 4.24
C GLY A 111 -9.09 -2.21 3.78
N MET A 112 -9.18 -1.03 3.18
CA MET A 112 -10.45 -0.48 2.68
C MET A 112 -10.46 -0.46 1.16
N LEU A 113 -11.65 -0.50 0.53
CA LEU A 113 -11.81 -0.12 -0.87
C LEU A 113 -12.63 1.17 -0.96
N GLY A 114 -12.03 2.20 -1.54
CA GLY A 114 -12.72 3.43 -1.91
C GLY A 114 -13.18 3.32 -3.35
N ILE A 115 -14.46 3.60 -3.58
CA ILE A 115 -15.11 3.50 -4.88
C ILE A 115 -15.74 4.84 -5.21
N GLY A 116 -15.39 5.38 -6.38
CA GLY A 116 -15.99 6.59 -6.94
C GLY A 116 -16.84 6.21 -8.15
N ILE A 117 -18.09 6.67 -8.20
CA ILE A 117 -19.04 6.35 -9.27
C ILE A 117 -19.61 7.63 -9.88
N GLY A 118 -19.47 7.78 -11.21
CA GLY A 118 -20.00 8.92 -11.96
C GLY A 118 -19.02 10.08 -12.10
N GLY A 119 -19.52 11.24 -12.53
CA GLY A 119 -18.69 12.33 -13.04
C GLY A 119 -17.96 11.94 -14.33
N THR A 120 -16.72 12.37 -14.46
CA THR A 120 -15.74 11.97 -15.48
C THR A 120 -14.72 10.99 -14.88
N ALA A 121 -13.78 10.49 -15.69
CA ALA A 121 -12.74 9.56 -15.21
C ALA A 121 -11.99 10.10 -13.99
N GLU A 122 -11.52 11.34 -14.09
CA GLU A 122 -10.76 12.04 -13.08
C GLU A 122 -11.58 12.32 -11.82
N LYS A 123 -12.86 12.69 -11.96
CA LYS A 123 -13.73 12.90 -10.80
C LYS A 123 -14.04 11.58 -10.08
N ALA A 124 -14.26 10.48 -10.81
CA ALA A 124 -14.43 9.17 -10.21
C ALA A 124 -13.18 8.75 -9.43
N ALA A 125 -11.98 8.91 -10.01
CA ALA A 125 -10.73 8.59 -9.33
C ALA A 125 -10.50 9.45 -8.07
N LEU A 126 -10.78 10.76 -8.16
CA LEU A 126 -10.67 11.68 -7.03
C LEU A 126 -11.63 11.29 -5.90
N MET A 127 -12.91 11.06 -6.21
CA MET A 127 -13.90 10.61 -5.21
C MET A 127 -13.55 9.28 -4.56
N ALA A 128 -13.02 8.33 -5.34
CA ALA A 128 -12.55 7.05 -4.83
C ALA A 128 -11.37 7.22 -3.87
N LYS A 129 -10.53 8.24 -4.08
CA LYS A 129 -9.44 8.60 -3.17
C LYS A 129 -9.96 9.27 -1.91
N GLU A 130 -10.82 10.26 -2.07
CA GLU A 130 -11.40 11.06 -0.98
C GLU A 130 -12.21 10.19 -0.02
N SER A 131 -12.91 9.17 -0.50
CA SER A 131 -13.73 8.30 0.34
C SER A 131 -12.89 7.42 1.28
N LEU A 132 -11.59 7.23 0.98
CA LEU A 132 -10.68 6.45 1.83
C LEU A 132 -10.24 7.19 3.09
N MET A 133 -10.57 8.48 3.21
CA MET A 133 -10.24 9.30 4.37
C MET A 133 -11.36 9.33 5.41
N ASP A 134 -12.50 8.70 5.13
CA ASP A 134 -13.62 8.58 6.06
C ASP A 134 -13.32 7.49 7.12
N ASP A 135 -13.90 7.62 8.31
CA ASP A 135 -13.72 6.69 9.45
C ASP A 135 -14.16 5.25 9.12
N LEU A 136 -13.58 4.24 9.76
CA LEU A 136 -14.04 2.85 9.65
C LEU A 136 -15.37 2.65 10.39
N ASP A 137 -16.48 2.56 9.65
CA ASP A 137 -17.85 2.55 10.21
C ASP A 137 -18.69 1.34 9.75
N MET A 138 -18.10 0.39 8.99
CA MET A 138 -18.83 -0.80 8.52
C MET A 138 -19.53 -1.57 9.64
N HIS A 139 -18.91 -1.68 10.81
CA HIS A 139 -19.49 -2.38 11.96
C HIS A 139 -20.77 -1.70 12.48
N GLU A 140 -20.79 -0.37 12.54
CA GLU A 140 -21.98 0.42 12.89
C GLU A 140 -23.06 0.27 11.83
N LEU A 141 -22.65 0.28 10.55
CA LEU A 141 -23.56 0.10 9.43
C LEU A 141 -24.21 -1.30 9.42
N GLN A 142 -23.45 -2.35 9.75
CA GLN A 142 -23.97 -3.70 9.94
C GLN A 142 -24.94 -3.78 11.14
N ALA A 143 -24.63 -3.11 12.25
CA ALA A 143 -25.53 -3.04 13.41
C ALA A 143 -26.86 -2.35 13.06
N ARG A 144 -26.82 -1.26 12.29
CA ARG A 144 -28.02 -0.58 11.76
C ARG A 144 -28.85 -1.48 10.84
N LYS A 145 -28.21 -2.25 9.94
CA LYS A 145 -28.89 -3.27 9.12
C LYS A 145 -29.58 -4.31 10.01
N ALA A 146 -28.89 -4.82 11.03
CA ALA A 146 -29.41 -5.83 11.94
C ALA A 146 -30.58 -5.33 12.81
N SER A 147 -30.60 -4.04 13.16
CA SER A 147 -31.71 -3.42 13.89
C SER A 147 -32.95 -3.15 13.01
N GLY A 148 -32.88 -3.42 11.71
CA GLY A 148 -33.96 -3.13 10.75
C GLY A 148 -34.08 -1.65 10.38
N ALA A 149 -33.05 -0.84 10.62
CA ALA A 149 -33.06 0.56 10.20
C ALA A 149 -33.11 0.66 8.66
N GLU A 150 -33.82 1.67 8.15
CA GLU A 150 -33.81 1.96 6.72
C GLU A 150 -32.40 2.40 6.28
N LEU A 151 -31.89 1.75 5.24
CA LEU A 151 -30.60 2.06 4.64
C LEU A 151 -30.81 2.79 3.32
N SER A 152 -30.00 3.81 3.07
CA SER A 152 -29.86 4.38 1.73
C SER A 152 -29.36 3.32 0.74
N LYS A 153 -29.61 3.56 -0.55
CA LYS A 153 -29.13 2.67 -1.62
C LYS A 153 -27.60 2.50 -1.62
N VAL A 154 -26.88 3.56 -1.23
CA VAL A 154 -25.41 3.53 -1.15
C VAL A 154 -24.95 2.68 0.03
N GLU A 155 -25.58 2.84 1.21
CA GLU A 155 -25.30 2.01 2.38
C GLU A 155 -25.57 0.52 2.11
N ALA A 156 -26.69 0.19 1.47
CA ALA A 156 -26.99 -1.18 1.07
C ALA A 156 -25.92 -1.75 0.11
N LEU A 157 -25.47 -0.96 -0.88
CA LEU A 157 -24.41 -1.35 -1.81
C LEU A 157 -23.05 -1.54 -1.11
N ARG A 158 -22.71 -0.69 -0.13
CA ARG A 158 -21.49 -0.83 0.68
C ARG A 158 -21.47 -2.17 1.40
N ILE A 159 -22.58 -2.54 2.06
CA ILE A 159 -22.70 -3.82 2.77
C ILE A 159 -22.62 -5.00 1.80
N GLU A 160 -23.33 -4.95 0.67
CA GLU A 160 -23.31 -6.02 -0.34
C GLU A 160 -21.88 -6.27 -0.85
N LEU A 161 -21.16 -5.21 -1.22
CA LEU A 161 -19.78 -5.31 -1.67
C LEU A 161 -18.86 -5.83 -0.57
N TYR A 162 -19.02 -5.36 0.67
CA TYR A 162 -18.21 -5.82 1.81
C TYR A 162 -18.37 -7.32 2.04
N GLU A 163 -19.61 -7.81 2.10
CA GLU A 163 -19.93 -9.22 2.29
C GLU A 163 -19.37 -10.07 1.14
N LYS A 164 -19.63 -9.67 -0.11
CA LYS A 164 -19.21 -10.44 -1.28
C LYS A 164 -17.69 -10.43 -1.50
N VAL A 165 -17.00 -9.32 -1.25
CA VAL A 165 -15.54 -9.24 -1.36
C VAL A 165 -14.87 -10.11 -0.31
N ASN A 166 -15.35 -10.08 0.93
CA ASN A 166 -14.81 -10.95 1.98
C ASN A 166 -15.10 -12.43 1.71
N ALA A 167 -16.26 -12.75 1.12
CA ALA A 167 -16.60 -14.10 0.71
C ALA A 167 -15.72 -14.68 -0.42
N LEU A 168 -14.91 -13.86 -1.11
CA LEU A 168 -13.90 -14.35 -2.06
C LEU A 168 -12.80 -15.19 -1.38
N GLY A 169 -12.66 -15.08 -0.05
CA GLY A 169 -11.71 -15.88 0.72
C GLY A 169 -10.24 -15.53 0.48
N ILE A 170 -9.94 -14.37 -0.10
CA ILE A 170 -8.55 -13.88 -0.32
C ILE A 170 -7.85 -13.69 1.03
N GLY A 171 -8.54 -13.06 1.99
CA GLY A 171 -8.10 -12.94 3.38
C GLY A 171 -6.92 -11.99 3.60
N ALA A 172 -6.44 -11.99 4.85
CA ALA A 172 -5.34 -11.13 5.26
C ALA A 172 -4.07 -11.50 4.52
N GLN A 173 -3.40 -10.50 3.94
CA GLN A 173 -2.19 -10.64 3.13
C GLN A 173 -2.32 -11.56 1.91
N GLY A 174 -3.54 -11.97 1.53
CA GLY A 174 -3.78 -12.95 0.46
C GLY A 174 -3.46 -14.39 0.84
N LEU A 175 -3.37 -14.70 2.14
CA LEU A 175 -3.07 -16.03 2.67
C LEU A 175 -4.32 -16.87 2.94
N GLY A 176 -5.47 -16.44 2.45
CA GLY A 176 -6.77 -17.02 2.79
C GLY A 176 -7.35 -16.46 4.09
N GLY A 177 -8.65 -16.64 4.28
CA GLY A 177 -9.33 -16.29 5.54
C GLY A 177 -10.54 -15.37 5.35
N LEU A 178 -11.01 -14.80 6.47
CA LEU A 178 -12.32 -14.15 6.55
C LEU A 178 -12.34 -12.70 6.09
N SER A 179 -11.21 -11.99 6.18
CA SER A 179 -11.19 -10.53 5.99
C SER A 179 -10.15 -10.13 4.95
N THR A 180 -10.65 -9.74 3.78
CA THR A 180 -9.90 -9.07 2.72
C THR A 180 -10.05 -7.55 2.83
N VAL A 181 -11.24 -7.09 3.22
CA VAL A 181 -11.57 -5.68 3.46
C VAL A 181 -12.15 -5.50 4.86
N LEU A 182 -11.81 -4.39 5.50
CA LEU A 182 -12.40 -3.89 6.74
C LEU A 182 -13.60 -2.98 6.46
N ASP A 183 -13.60 -2.29 5.32
CA ASP A 183 -14.68 -1.40 4.90
C ASP A 183 -14.69 -1.18 3.38
N ILE A 184 -15.85 -0.80 2.85
CA ILE A 184 -16.07 -0.32 1.49
C ILE A 184 -16.64 1.09 1.57
N LYS A 185 -15.98 2.08 0.98
CA LYS A 185 -16.41 3.47 0.95
C LYS A 185 -16.86 3.84 -0.46
N ILE A 186 -18.00 4.53 -0.60
CA ILE A 186 -18.57 4.88 -1.90
C ILE A 186 -18.91 6.37 -1.93
N LYS A 187 -18.34 7.10 -2.89
CA LYS A 187 -18.74 8.48 -3.23
C LYS A 187 -19.29 8.51 -4.66
N MET A 188 -20.37 9.25 -4.87
CA MET A 188 -21.07 9.34 -6.15
C MET A 188 -21.17 10.78 -6.65
N TYR A 189 -21.17 10.94 -7.97
CA TYR A 189 -21.39 12.24 -8.61
C TYR A 189 -22.32 12.09 -9.82
N PRO A 190 -23.13 13.11 -10.17
CA PRO A 190 -23.87 13.14 -11.42
C PRO A 190 -22.96 12.85 -12.63
N THR A 191 -23.46 12.11 -13.61
CA THR A 191 -22.70 11.70 -14.79
C THR A 191 -23.53 11.91 -16.04
N HIS A 192 -22.84 12.00 -17.19
CA HIS A 192 -23.51 12.01 -18.48
C HIS A 192 -24.30 10.70 -18.68
N ALA A 193 -25.51 10.76 -19.24
CA ALA A 193 -26.42 9.61 -19.32
C ALA A 193 -25.84 8.39 -20.05
N ALA A 194 -24.90 8.60 -20.98
CA ALA A 194 -24.22 7.54 -21.72
C ALA A 194 -22.98 6.96 -21.01
N SER A 195 -22.59 7.47 -19.84
CA SER A 195 -21.31 7.16 -19.20
C SER A 195 -21.48 6.80 -17.74
N LYS A 196 -20.76 5.75 -17.30
CA LYS A 196 -20.65 5.39 -15.89
C LYS A 196 -19.18 5.14 -15.53
N PRO A 197 -18.38 6.21 -15.36
CA PRO A 197 -17.02 6.09 -14.84
C PRO A 197 -17.05 5.50 -13.43
N VAL A 198 -16.21 4.49 -13.19
CA VAL A 198 -16.05 3.88 -11.87
C VAL A 198 -14.57 3.71 -11.59
N ALA A 199 -14.11 4.27 -10.48
CA ALA A 199 -12.78 4.03 -9.96
C ALA A 199 -12.85 3.25 -8.65
N MET A 200 -11.91 2.32 -8.46
CA MET A 200 -11.72 1.59 -7.21
C MET A 200 -10.26 1.71 -6.79
N ILE A 201 -10.04 2.18 -5.57
CA ILE A 201 -8.72 2.45 -5.00
C ILE A 201 -8.65 1.78 -3.63
N PRO A 202 -7.68 0.89 -3.37
CA PRO A 202 -7.52 0.31 -2.05
C PRO A 202 -6.77 1.25 -1.10
N ASN A 203 -7.11 1.17 0.19
CA ASN A 203 -6.27 1.62 1.30
C ASN A 203 -5.69 0.42 2.03
N CYS A 204 -4.37 0.44 2.26
CA CYS A 204 -3.68 -0.67 2.92
C CYS A 204 -3.80 -0.58 4.44
N ALA A 205 -3.28 -1.59 5.15
CA ALA A 205 -3.15 -1.57 6.61
C ALA A 205 -2.46 -0.31 7.16
N ALA A 206 -1.59 0.34 6.37
CA ALA A 206 -1.06 1.67 6.69
C ALA A 206 -2.05 2.77 6.26
N THR A 207 -3.24 2.78 6.85
CA THR A 207 -4.22 3.87 6.70
C THR A 207 -3.71 5.08 7.48
N ARG A 208 -3.27 6.12 6.76
CA ARG A 208 -2.56 7.27 7.34
C ARG A 208 -3.10 8.55 6.74
N HIS A 209 -4.02 9.16 7.46
CA HIS A 209 -4.55 10.47 7.12
C HIS A 209 -4.81 11.28 8.39
N ALA A 210 -4.83 12.59 8.24
CA ALA A 210 -5.18 13.53 9.29
C ALA A 210 -6.04 14.64 8.71
N HIS A 211 -6.92 15.16 9.54
CA HIS A 211 -7.88 16.21 9.19
C HIS A 211 -7.73 17.33 10.20
N PHE A 212 -7.72 18.57 9.71
CA PHE A 212 -7.76 19.73 10.56
C PHE A 212 -8.40 20.91 9.84
N VAL A 213 -8.96 21.83 10.63
CA VAL A 213 -9.59 23.06 10.16
C VAL A 213 -8.85 24.24 10.78
N MET A 214 -8.46 25.20 9.96
CA MET A 214 -7.88 26.47 10.39
C MET A 214 -8.91 27.58 10.22
N ASP A 215 -9.03 28.43 11.24
CA ASP A 215 -9.98 29.54 11.33
C ASP A 215 -9.29 30.91 11.52
N GLY A 216 -7.96 30.94 11.44
CA GLY A 216 -7.14 32.13 11.66
C GLY A 216 -6.64 32.31 13.10
N SER A 217 -7.02 31.44 14.05
CA SER A 217 -6.53 31.48 15.43
C SER A 217 -5.06 31.03 15.59
N GLY A 218 -4.52 30.28 14.62
CA GLY A 218 -3.13 29.82 14.63
C GLY A 218 -2.94 28.46 13.96
N ALA A 219 -1.80 27.83 14.24
CA ALA A 219 -1.51 26.48 13.80
C ALA A 219 -2.35 25.46 14.59
N VAL A 220 -2.83 24.42 13.91
CA VAL A 220 -3.52 23.29 14.54
C VAL A 220 -2.51 22.21 14.90
N TYR A 221 -2.60 21.72 16.13
CA TYR A 221 -1.80 20.62 16.64
C TYR A 221 -2.71 19.43 16.90
N LEU A 222 -2.27 18.24 16.50
CA LEU A 222 -2.98 16.99 16.73
C LEU A 222 -2.28 16.21 17.82
N ASP A 223 -3.00 15.92 18.89
CA ASP A 223 -2.49 15.07 19.96
C ASP A 223 -2.51 13.61 19.51
N PRO A 224 -1.37 12.89 19.60
CA PRO A 224 -1.35 11.46 19.31
C PRO A 224 -2.33 10.72 20.25
N PRO A 225 -3.15 9.79 19.73
CA PRO A 225 -4.06 9.01 20.56
C PRO A 225 -3.28 8.15 21.57
N SER A 226 -3.85 7.95 22.77
CA SER A 226 -3.24 7.08 23.79
C SER A 226 -3.16 5.64 23.30
N LEU A 227 -2.02 4.99 23.52
CA LEU A 227 -1.81 3.56 23.22
C LEU A 227 -2.80 2.65 23.96
N ASP A 228 -3.39 3.12 25.06
CA ASP A 228 -4.41 2.39 25.83
C ASP A 228 -5.75 2.24 25.09
N LEU A 229 -5.97 2.97 23.99
CA LEU A 229 -7.14 2.82 23.13
C LEU A 229 -7.08 1.54 22.27
N TRP A 230 -5.88 1.00 22.07
CA TRP A 230 -5.74 -0.25 21.34
C TRP A 230 -6.16 -1.42 22.23
N PRO A 231 -6.87 -2.42 21.68
CA PRO A 231 -7.22 -3.60 22.45
C PRO A 231 -5.95 -4.30 22.95
N ASP A 232 -6.02 -4.86 24.16
CA ASP A 232 -4.94 -5.71 24.69
C ASP A 232 -4.88 -7.04 23.91
N VAL A 233 -4.08 -7.04 22.85
CA VAL A 233 -3.90 -8.20 21.96
C VAL A 233 -2.74 -9.04 22.49
N ASN A 234 -3.05 -10.03 23.32
CA ASN A 234 -2.10 -11.04 23.80
C ASN A 234 -1.77 -12.14 22.76
N TRP A 235 -1.82 -11.81 21.46
CA TRP A 235 -1.50 -12.76 20.41
C TRP A 235 0.02 -13.02 20.37
N THR A 236 0.41 -14.28 20.35
CA THR A 236 1.80 -14.69 20.18
C THR A 236 1.92 -15.61 18.97
N PRO A 237 3.00 -15.48 18.17
CA PRO A 237 3.29 -16.44 17.13
C PRO A 237 3.42 -17.84 17.74
N ASP A 238 2.86 -18.85 17.08
CA ASP A 238 3.06 -20.23 17.49
C ASP A 238 4.48 -20.69 17.08
N TYR A 239 5.45 -20.35 17.92
CA TYR A 239 6.87 -20.69 17.72
C TYR A 239 7.13 -22.21 17.75
N ASN A 240 6.18 -23.00 18.26
CA ASN A 240 6.28 -24.45 18.30
C ASN A 240 5.85 -25.08 16.96
N LYS A 241 4.86 -24.47 16.28
CA LYS A 241 4.47 -24.88 14.91
C LYS A 241 5.42 -24.37 13.83
N SER A 242 6.11 -23.26 14.09
CA SER A 242 7.02 -22.65 13.11
C SER A 242 8.32 -23.45 12.99
N LYS A 243 8.74 -23.74 11.76
CA LYS A 243 10.05 -24.37 11.49
C LYS A 243 11.15 -23.34 11.76
N LYS A 244 12.07 -23.64 12.66
CA LYS A 244 13.21 -22.77 12.98
C LYS A 244 14.29 -22.96 11.93
N VAL A 245 14.71 -21.86 11.29
CA VAL A 245 15.67 -21.87 10.19
C VAL A 245 16.85 -20.97 10.53
N ASN A 246 18.07 -21.53 10.48
CA ASN A 246 19.29 -20.76 10.62
C ASN A 246 19.85 -20.41 9.22
N LEU A 247 19.74 -19.13 8.84
CA LEU A 247 20.18 -18.59 7.56
C LEU A 247 21.70 -18.66 7.37
N ASP A 248 22.48 -18.72 8.46
CA ASP A 248 23.94 -18.79 8.37
C ASP A 248 24.44 -20.20 7.98
N THR A 249 23.58 -21.22 8.11
CA THR A 249 23.89 -22.62 7.78
C THR A 249 22.89 -23.24 6.81
N LEU A 250 22.02 -22.43 6.19
CA LEU A 250 20.93 -22.89 5.35
C LEU A 250 21.46 -23.59 4.09
N THR A 251 20.84 -24.71 3.72
CA THR A 251 21.25 -25.51 2.54
C THR A 251 20.14 -25.55 1.49
N PRO A 252 20.47 -25.75 0.20
CA PRO A 252 19.46 -25.96 -0.85
C PRO A 252 18.51 -27.13 -0.55
N ALA A 253 19.02 -28.21 0.06
CA ALA A 253 18.23 -29.38 0.39
C ALA A 253 17.17 -29.09 1.48
N GLU A 254 17.52 -28.25 2.47
CA GLU A 254 16.56 -27.80 3.47
C GLU A 254 15.47 -26.93 2.84
N VAL A 255 15.83 -25.97 1.98
CA VAL A 255 14.88 -25.13 1.25
C VAL A 255 13.92 -25.97 0.41
N ALA A 256 14.45 -26.93 -0.36
CA ALA A 256 13.67 -27.82 -1.21
C ALA A 256 12.70 -28.72 -0.43
N SER A 257 12.89 -28.87 0.89
CA SER A 257 11.99 -29.64 1.76
C SER A 257 10.75 -28.86 2.21
N TRP A 258 10.76 -27.53 2.07
CA TRP A 258 9.66 -26.67 2.48
C TRP A 258 8.46 -26.81 1.54
N LYS A 259 7.27 -26.60 2.09
CA LYS A 259 6.00 -26.69 1.38
C LYS A 259 5.22 -25.38 1.51
N PRO A 260 4.43 -24.98 0.49
CA PRO A 260 3.51 -23.86 0.62
C PRO A 260 2.61 -24.03 1.86
N GLY A 261 2.52 -22.96 2.67
CA GLY A 261 1.78 -22.96 3.94
C GLY A 261 2.63 -23.27 5.18
N ASP A 262 3.88 -23.73 5.03
CA ASP A 262 4.81 -23.80 6.16
C ASP A 262 5.05 -22.41 6.74
N THR A 263 5.04 -22.30 8.07
CA THR A 263 5.46 -21.08 8.78
C THR A 263 6.92 -21.24 9.21
N LEU A 264 7.77 -20.26 8.86
CA LEU A 264 9.21 -20.31 9.12
C LEU A 264 9.59 -19.20 10.11
N LEU A 265 10.48 -19.53 11.06
CA LEU A 265 11.12 -18.57 11.95
C LEU A 265 12.60 -18.46 11.57
N LEU A 266 12.96 -17.37 10.91
CA LEU A 266 14.30 -17.16 10.35
C LEU A 266 15.23 -16.47 11.35
N ASN A 267 16.46 -16.97 11.49
CA ASN A 267 17.52 -16.36 12.29
C ASN A 267 18.84 -16.38 11.49
N GLY A 268 19.64 -15.31 11.54
CA GLY A 268 20.95 -15.22 10.85
C GLY A 268 21.00 -14.12 9.78
N LYS A 269 21.97 -14.20 8.87
CA LYS A 269 22.27 -13.12 7.90
C LYS A 269 21.56 -13.29 6.56
N MET A 270 20.77 -12.30 6.18
CA MET A 270 20.16 -12.18 4.84
C MET A 270 20.77 -11.02 4.03
N LEU A 271 20.58 -11.05 2.71
CA LEU A 271 20.87 -9.94 1.81
C LEU A 271 19.63 -9.07 1.64
N THR A 272 19.78 -7.78 1.35
CA THR A 272 18.64 -6.90 1.04
C THR A 272 18.79 -6.28 -0.34
N GLY A 273 17.72 -6.27 -1.13
CA GLY A 273 17.73 -5.66 -2.45
C GLY A 273 16.37 -5.68 -3.12
N ARG A 274 16.09 -4.68 -3.95
CA ARG A 274 14.81 -4.56 -4.69
C ARG A 274 15.07 -4.09 -6.13
N ASP A 275 14.10 -3.43 -6.75
CA ASP A 275 14.04 -3.05 -8.17
C ASP A 275 15.40 -2.59 -8.75
N ALA A 276 16.00 -1.52 -8.19
CA ALA A 276 17.25 -0.95 -8.71
C ALA A 276 18.48 -1.86 -8.49
N ALA A 277 18.51 -2.61 -7.39
CA ALA A 277 19.59 -3.55 -7.11
C ALA A 277 19.56 -4.72 -8.10
N HIS A 278 18.37 -5.28 -8.38
CA HIS A 278 18.21 -6.37 -9.35
C HIS A 278 18.58 -5.93 -10.77
N LYS A 279 18.18 -4.71 -11.18
CA LYS A 279 18.59 -4.17 -12.48
C LYS A 279 20.11 -4.04 -12.59
N ARG A 280 20.77 -3.51 -11.55
CA ARG A 280 22.23 -3.39 -11.53
C ARG A 280 22.93 -4.76 -11.58
N ILE A 281 22.43 -5.74 -10.84
CA ILE A 281 22.96 -7.12 -10.87
C ILE A 281 22.85 -7.70 -12.29
N SER A 282 21.68 -7.57 -12.91
CA SER A 282 21.46 -8.01 -14.30
C SER A 282 22.43 -7.36 -15.28
N ASP A 283 22.68 -6.05 -15.16
CA ASP A 283 23.60 -5.33 -16.04
C ASP A 283 25.06 -5.74 -15.84
N MET A 284 25.46 -6.05 -14.60
CA MET A 284 26.80 -6.53 -14.29
C MET A 284 27.03 -7.93 -14.85
N LEU A 285 26.08 -8.86 -14.65
CA LEU A 285 26.16 -10.22 -15.19
C LEU A 285 26.20 -10.23 -16.72
N ALA A 286 25.38 -9.41 -17.38
CA ALA A 286 25.39 -9.26 -18.84
C ALA A 286 26.74 -8.79 -19.40
N LYS A 287 27.55 -8.10 -18.58
CA LYS A 287 28.91 -7.65 -18.92
C LYS A 287 30.01 -8.64 -18.48
N GLY A 288 29.66 -9.74 -17.83
CA GLY A 288 30.62 -10.66 -17.21
C GLY A 288 31.37 -10.07 -16.02
N GLU A 289 30.83 -9.02 -15.39
CA GLU A 289 31.43 -8.40 -14.21
C GLU A 289 31.19 -9.25 -12.96
N LYS A 290 32.17 -9.27 -12.05
CA LYS A 290 32.02 -9.93 -10.75
C LYS A 290 31.08 -9.13 -9.86
N LEU A 291 30.09 -9.81 -9.28
CA LEU A 291 29.19 -9.19 -8.31
C LEU A 291 29.94 -8.78 -7.03
N PRO A 292 29.55 -7.66 -6.40
CA PRO A 292 30.22 -7.13 -5.21
C PRO A 292 29.88 -7.93 -3.93
N VAL A 293 28.92 -8.85 -4.01
CA VAL A 293 28.43 -9.67 -2.91
C VAL A 293 28.22 -11.09 -3.43
N ASP A 294 28.53 -12.09 -2.59
CA ASP A 294 28.28 -13.50 -2.87
C ASP A 294 26.85 -13.88 -2.44
N PHE A 295 26.12 -14.51 -3.36
CA PHE A 295 24.73 -14.94 -3.19
C PHE A 295 24.61 -16.45 -2.93
N THR A 296 25.72 -17.19 -2.98
CA THR A 296 25.76 -18.64 -2.80
C THR A 296 25.17 -19.02 -1.44
N ASN A 297 24.12 -19.84 -1.46
CA ASN A 297 23.37 -20.27 -0.27
C ASN A 297 22.81 -19.11 0.58
N ARG A 298 22.56 -17.96 -0.02
CA ARG A 298 21.97 -16.80 0.66
C ARG A 298 20.48 -16.68 0.36
N VAL A 299 19.82 -15.93 1.25
CA VAL A 299 18.44 -15.49 1.11
C VAL A 299 18.42 -13.98 0.88
N ILE A 300 17.61 -13.52 -0.06
CA ILE A 300 17.45 -12.09 -0.35
C ILE A 300 16.08 -11.59 0.13
N TYR A 301 16.08 -10.50 0.89
CA TYR A 301 14.90 -9.82 1.38
C TYR A 301 14.60 -8.57 0.55
N TYR A 302 13.42 -8.53 -0.04
CA TYR A 302 12.93 -7.41 -0.82
C TYR A 302 12.45 -6.29 0.10
N VAL A 303 13.37 -5.43 0.50
CA VAL A 303 13.12 -4.34 1.46
C VAL A 303 13.79 -3.04 1.01
N GLY A 304 13.18 -1.93 1.39
CA GLY A 304 13.78 -0.60 1.35
C GLY A 304 13.66 0.00 2.73
N PRO A 305 14.60 -0.30 3.65
CA PRO A 305 14.48 0.09 5.05
C PRO A 305 14.45 1.62 5.17
N VAL A 306 13.82 2.07 6.23
CA VAL A 306 13.90 3.45 6.72
C VAL A 306 15.18 3.60 7.54
N ASP A 307 15.76 4.81 7.54
CA ASP A 307 16.93 5.08 8.35
C ASP A 307 16.62 4.89 9.85
N PRO A 308 17.48 4.18 10.60
CA PRO A 308 17.25 3.93 12.02
C PRO A 308 17.31 5.23 12.83
N MET A 309 16.43 5.32 13.83
CA MET A 309 16.48 6.38 14.84
C MET A 309 17.42 6.01 15.99
N LYS A 310 17.78 7.00 16.82
CA LYS A 310 18.76 6.88 17.91
C LYS A 310 18.58 5.59 18.73
N GLY A 311 19.56 4.69 18.64
CA GLY A 311 19.59 3.43 19.38
C GLY A 311 18.95 2.22 18.66
N GLU A 312 18.29 2.43 17.52
CA GLU A 312 17.74 1.35 16.71
C GLU A 312 18.83 0.68 15.86
N ALA A 313 18.80 -0.66 15.81
CA ALA A 313 19.69 -1.41 14.90
C ALA A 313 19.27 -1.26 13.42
N VAL A 314 17.96 -1.09 13.18
CA VAL A 314 17.37 -0.89 11.85
C VAL A 314 16.06 -0.11 12.02
N GLY A 315 15.79 0.86 11.13
CA GLY A 315 14.49 1.51 11.08
C GLY A 315 13.42 0.58 10.49
N PRO A 316 12.16 1.06 10.35
CA PRO A 316 11.08 0.27 9.74
C PRO A 316 11.48 -0.41 8.42
N ALA A 317 11.40 -1.74 8.38
CA ALA A 317 11.96 -2.57 7.31
C ALA A 317 10.96 -3.64 6.81
N GLY A 318 9.73 -3.22 6.48
CA GLY A 318 8.69 -4.10 5.96
C GLY A 318 8.90 -4.56 4.50
N PRO A 319 8.31 -5.69 4.08
CA PRO A 319 8.54 -6.29 2.77
C PRO A 319 7.96 -5.46 1.63
N THR A 320 8.53 -5.64 0.45
CA THR A 320 8.10 -5.04 -0.80
C THR A 320 7.41 -6.08 -1.72
N THR A 321 6.50 -5.62 -2.57
CA THR A 321 5.77 -6.47 -3.53
C THR A 321 6.72 -7.23 -4.44
N ALA A 322 6.70 -8.57 -4.36
CA ALA A 322 7.68 -9.44 -4.99
C ALA A 322 7.53 -9.56 -6.52
N THR A 323 6.31 -9.42 -7.06
CA THR A 323 6.06 -9.51 -8.52
C THR A 323 6.90 -8.55 -9.36
N ARG A 324 7.35 -7.42 -8.79
CA ARG A 324 8.22 -6.48 -9.50
C ARG A 324 9.62 -7.02 -9.77
N MET A 325 10.03 -8.07 -9.07
CA MET A 325 11.31 -8.76 -9.26
C MET A 325 11.17 -10.03 -10.12
N ASP A 326 9.96 -10.38 -10.59
CA ASP A 326 9.73 -11.65 -11.28
C ASP A 326 10.60 -11.84 -12.52
N GLY A 327 10.79 -10.78 -13.32
CA GLY A 327 11.65 -10.81 -14.51
C GLY A 327 13.14 -11.06 -14.23
N PHE A 328 13.58 -10.95 -12.98
CA PHE A 328 14.97 -11.22 -12.57
C PHE A 328 15.14 -12.58 -11.91
N THR A 329 14.04 -13.29 -11.59
CA THR A 329 14.06 -14.48 -10.73
C THR A 329 14.92 -15.60 -11.31
N GLU A 330 14.74 -15.92 -12.59
CA GLU A 330 15.51 -17.00 -13.24
C GLU A 330 17.00 -16.70 -13.21
N MET A 331 17.40 -15.48 -13.59
CA MET A 331 18.80 -15.04 -13.54
C MET A 331 19.36 -15.15 -12.12
N MET A 332 18.64 -14.65 -11.12
CA MET A 332 19.10 -14.67 -9.73
C MET A 332 19.32 -16.11 -9.24
N LEU A 333 18.39 -17.02 -9.52
CA LEU A 333 18.51 -18.41 -9.07
C LEU A 333 19.56 -19.20 -9.86
N ALA A 334 19.61 -19.03 -11.19
CA ALA A 334 20.48 -19.81 -12.07
C ALA A 334 21.95 -19.37 -12.03
N GLU A 335 22.22 -18.07 -11.88
CA GLU A 335 23.56 -17.52 -12.11
C GLU A 335 24.28 -17.08 -10.82
N THR A 336 23.54 -16.87 -9.72
CA THR A 336 24.13 -16.30 -8.49
C THR A 336 24.27 -17.28 -7.33
N GLY A 337 23.60 -18.44 -7.39
CA GLY A 337 23.58 -19.41 -6.29
C GLY A 337 22.64 -19.02 -5.13
N LEU A 338 21.78 -18.02 -5.33
CA LEU A 338 20.71 -17.65 -4.41
C LEU A 338 19.74 -18.82 -4.23
N ILE A 339 19.34 -19.10 -2.97
CA ILE A 339 18.50 -20.28 -2.66
C ILE A 339 17.10 -19.94 -2.17
N ALA A 340 16.85 -18.71 -1.72
CA ALA A 340 15.49 -18.27 -1.37
C ALA A 340 15.32 -16.75 -1.46
N MET A 341 14.07 -16.32 -1.53
CA MET A 341 13.66 -14.93 -1.59
C MET A 341 12.63 -14.66 -0.49
N ILE A 342 12.56 -13.42 0.01
CA ILE A 342 11.55 -12.98 0.97
C ILE A 342 10.93 -11.68 0.45
N GLY A 343 9.61 -11.63 0.40
CA GLY A 343 8.87 -10.44 -0.02
C GLY A 343 7.43 -10.46 0.47
N LYS A 344 6.54 -9.77 -0.26
CA LYS A 344 5.10 -9.86 -0.04
C LYS A 344 4.33 -10.00 -1.35
N ALA A 345 3.09 -10.49 -1.22
CA ALA A 345 2.15 -10.79 -2.31
C ALA A 345 2.51 -12.03 -3.14
N GLU A 346 1.61 -12.43 -4.02
CA GLU A 346 1.78 -13.53 -4.96
C GLU A 346 2.99 -13.34 -5.90
N ARG A 347 3.45 -14.41 -6.54
CA ARG A 347 4.43 -14.38 -7.64
C ARG A 347 3.72 -14.66 -8.97
N GLY A 348 4.21 -14.09 -10.05
CA GLY A 348 3.72 -14.37 -11.40
C GLY A 348 4.20 -15.74 -11.92
N PRO A 349 3.58 -16.26 -13.01
CA PRO A 349 3.89 -17.58 -13.56
C PRO A 349 5.38 -17.80 -13.87
N VAL A 350 6.07 -16.78 -14.41
CA VAL A 350 7.49 -16.87 -14.74
C VAL A 350 8.36 -17.13 -13.51
N ALA A 351 8.08 -16.43 -12.41
CA ALA A 351 8.81 -16.62 -11.16
C ALA A 351 8.46 -17.97 -10.51
N ILE A 352 7.20 -18.40 -10.58
CA ILE A 352 6.78 -19.71 -10.07
C ILE A 352 7.53 -20.85 -10.78
N GLU A 353 7.62 -20.79 -12.12
CA GLU A 353 8.36 -21.80 -12.89
C GLU A 353 9.85 -21.79 -12.56
N ALA A 354 10.47 -20.61 -12.42
CA ALA A 354 11.88 -20.50 -11.99
C ALA A 354 12.09 -21.09 -10.58
N ILE A 355 11.24 -20.73 -9.61
CA ILE A 355 11.30 -21.25 -8.23
C ILE A 355 11.21 -22.78 -8.23
N LYS A 356 10.28 -23.33 -9.01
CA LYS A 356 10.09 -24.78 -9.15
C LYS A 356 11.30 -25.45 -9.80
N LYS A 357 11.81 -24.89 -10.89
CA LYS A 357 12.98 -25.41 -11.63
C LYS A 357 14.22 -25.52 -10.76
N HIS A 358 14.46 -24.52 -9.91
CA HIS A 358 15.64 -24.44 -9.06
C HIS A 358 15.42 -24.97 -7.64
N GLN A 359 14.24 -25.52 -7.35
CA GLN A 359 13.85 -26.03 -6.02
C GLN A 359 14.08 -24.99 -4.89
N SER A 360 13.86 -23.71 -5.21
CA SER A 360 14.01 -22.57 -4.30
C SER A 360 12.71 -22.32 -3.52
N ALA A 361 12.74 -21.37 -2.58
CA ALA A 361 11.55 -20.87 -1.90
C ALA A 361 11.34 -19.35 -2.08
N TYR A 362 10.09 -18.92 -1.90
CA TYR A 362 9.65 -17.53 -1.81
C TYR A 362 8.67 -17.36 -0.65
#